data_AF-A0A1R3UXD7-F1
#
_entry.id   AF-A0A1R3UXD7-F1
#
_cell.length_a   1.000
_cell.length_b   1.000
_cell.length_c   1.000
_cell.angle_alpha   90.00
_cell.angle_beta   90.00
_cell.angle_gamma   90.00
#
_symmetry.space_group_name_H-M   'P 1'
#
loop_
_entity.id
_entity.type
_entity.pdbx_description
1 polymer ?
#
loop_
_entity_poly.entity_id
_entity_poly.type
_entity_poly.pdbx_seq_one_letter_code
_entity_poly.pdbx_strand_id
1 'polypeptide(L)'
;MSLAVPVNPLTGPRLVCPYCYSVFTERRIGFRCPGHPGPDGRVCSEEEDRALRDHLGRKERLPPVFEADGRRARARCPGCSSSSDRQVCVVCHARLPVHFGRMRGRVIALVGARDAGKTVFMTVLIHELKHRVGARFRASVGGSDDHTRHRFGSDYEAPLYEEGRLLRATRRTGLAREPLVFRYTGLRRGLLMDRPHHTLLSFLDTAGEDLHDMDSVETNLRYLRNADGVIVLLDPLQMKGARPSAAPGTRMPALESPRNRSFDMLGRVTDLLMKRSDHVRGRIRTPVAVCLSKIDALRGDLDEGTPLHRPQPDAPYFDASDSQDVHAQVQQLLHRWGAADVDVHVRTHYANARYFGVSALGDSPDEDNVLRGGVRPYRVADPFLWMLSEFGVVPAANL
;
A
#
# COMPACT_ATOMS: atom_id res chain seq x y z
N MET A 1 -16.01 -20.25 -3.37
CA MET A 1 -15.78 -20.95 -2.09
C MET A 1 -14.29 -20.93 -1.81
N SER A 2 -13.85 -20.18 -0.80
CA SER A 2 -12.43 -19.97 -0.49
C SER A 2 -11.89 -21.17 0.29
N LEU A 3 -11.06 -21.99 -0.34
CA LEU A 3 -10.40 -23.12 0.32
C LEU A 3 -9.30 -22.55 1.23
N ALA A 4 -9.59 -22.54 2.53
CA ALA A 4 -8.63 -22.24 3.58
C ALA A 4 -7.48 -23.25 3.51
N VAL A 5 -6.26 -22.74 3.37
CA VAL A 5 -5.02 -23.52 3.51
C VAL A 5 -4.99 -24.09 4.93
N PRO A 6 -4.72 -25.39 5.13
CA PRO A 6 -4.76 -26.00 6.46
C PRO A 6 -3.68 -25.38 7.35
N VAL A 7 -4.13 -24.81 8.46
CA VAL A 7 -3.26 -24.27 9.51
C VAL A 7 -2.90 -25.43 10.43
N ASN A 8 -1.61 -25.71 10.61
CA ASN A 8 -1.15 -26.68 11.61
C ASN A 8 -1.72 -26.25 12.99
N PRO A 9 -2.49 -27.10 13.70
CA PRO A 9 -3.20 -26.75 14.92
C PRO A 9 -2.29 -26.30 16.08
N LEU A 10 -0.97 -26.51 15.98
CA LEU A 10 0.03 -26.06 16.97
C LEU A 10 0.54 -24.63 16.74
N THR A 11 0.21 -24.01 15.60
CA THR A 11 0.64 -22.65 15.22
C THR A 11 -0.56 -21.89 14.68
N GLY A 12 -1.15 -20.97 15.47
CA GLY A 12 -2.29 -20.14 15.04
C GLY A 12 -2.04 -19.33 13.75
N PRO A 13 -3.02 -18.51 13.30
CA PRO A 13 -2.91 -17.75 12.06
C PRO A 13 -1.61 -16.92 12.01
N ARG A 14 -0.90 -17.00 10.87
CA ARG A 14 0.32 -16.21 10.63
C ARG A 14 -0.04 -14.73 10.52
N LEU A 15 0.56 -13.91 11.37
CA LEU A 15 0.45 -12.46 11.35
C LEU A 15 1.67 -11.86 10.68
N VAL A 16 1.47 -10.78 9.92
CA VAL A 16 2.54 -9.99 9.30
C VAL A 16 2.55 -8.62 9.98
N CYS A 17 3.66 -8.26 10.63
CA CYS A 17 3.77 -6.92 11.20
C CYS A 17 3.71 -5.86 10.10
N PRO A 18 2.84 -4.83 10.21
CA PRO A 18 2.69 -3.84 9.14
C PRO A 18 3.89 -2.89 9.02
N TYR A 19 4.82 -2.91 9.97
CA TYR A 19 5.99 -2.01 10.01
C TYR A 19 7.27 -2.68 9.49
N CYS A 20 7.58 -3.91 9.90
CA CYS A 20 8.81 -4.60 9.46
C CYS A 20 8.54 -5.82 8.57
N TYR A 21 7.27 -6.17 8.36
CA TYR A 21 6.82 -7.30 7.55
C TYR A 21 7.34 -8.67 8.02
N SER A 22 7.84 -8.74 9.27
CA SER A 22 8.18 -10.00 9.91
C SER A 22 6.91 -10.81 10.20
N VAL A 23 7.03 -12.12 10.02
CA VAL A 23 5.93 -13.07 10.22
C VAL A 23 6.04 -13.73 11.57
N PHE A 24 4.96 -13.71 12.35
CA PHE A 24 4.89 -14.36 13.65
C PHE A 24 3.44 -14.77 13.98
N THR A 25 3.27 -15.63 14.99
CA THR A 25 1.95 -16.02 15.50
C THR A 25 1.47 -15.05 16.58
N GLU A 26 0.16 -14.98 16.82
CA GLU A 26 -0.41 -14.14 17.90
C GLU A 26 0.25 -14.35 19.27
N ARG A 27 0.61 -15.59 19.64
CA ARG A 27 1.33 -15.92 20.89
C ARG A 27 2.67 -15.21 21.04
N ARG A 28 3.32 -14.85 19.92
CA ARG A 28 4.64 -14.20 19.85
C ARG A 28 4.53 -12.67 19.85
N ILE A 29 3.34 -12.08 20.02
CA ILE A 29 3.22 -10.63 20.23
C ILE A 29 3.83 -10.28 21.60
N GLY A 30 4.71 -9.29 21.62
CA GLY A 30 5.40 -8.83 22.82
C GLY A 30 4.66 -7.67 23.49
N PHE A 31 5.16 -7.24 24.64
CA PHE A 31 4.61 -6.12 25.40
C PHE A 31 5.70 -5.11 25.73
N ARG A 32 5.34 -3.82 25.72
CA ARG A 32 6.19 -2.73 26.20
C ARG A 32 5.91 -2.47 27.66
N CYS A 33 6.93 -2.38 28.52
CA CYS A 33 6.75 -1.89 29.88
C CYS A 33 6.13 -0.47 29.84
N PRO A 34 5.15 -0.15 30.70
CA PRO A 34 4.46 1.12 30.59
C PRO A 34 5.28 2.29 31.16
N GLY A 35 6.37 2.01 31.89
CA GLY A 35 7.30 3.01 32.44
C GLY A 35 6.94 3.53 33.84
N HIS A 36 5.82 3.09 34.41
CA HIS A 36 5.36 3.52 35.74
C HIS A 36 5.80 2.53 36.84
N PRO A 37 5.85 2.97 38.12
CA PRO A 37 6.12 2.09 39.26
C PRO A 37 5.16 0.91 39.32
N GLY A 38 5.72 -0.27 39.62
CA GLY A 38 4.92 -1.44 39.93
C GLY A 38 4.42 -1.47 41.37
N PRO A 39 3.69 -2.53 41.75
CA PRO A 39 3.19 -2.71 43.12
C PRO A 39 4.28 -2.64 44.20
N ASP A 40 5.49 -3.10 43.88
CA ASP A 40 6.63 -3.13 44.81
C ASP A 40 7.51 -1.85 44.70
N GLY A 41 7.04 -0.80 44.02
CA GLY A 41 7.79 0.46 43.81
C GLY A 41 8.90 0.41 42.75
N ARG A 42 9.25 -0.77 42.20
CA ARG A 42 10.24 -0.91 41.12
C ARG A 42 9.79 -0.23 39.82
N VAL A 43 10.73 0.37 39.11
CA VAL A 43 10.53 1.03 37.80
C VAL A 43 11.60 0.53 36.83
N CYS A 44 11.21 0.23 35.58
CA CYS A 44 12.19 -0.10 34.54
C CYS A 44 12.77 1.19 33.94
N SER A 45 14.09 1.22 33.73
CA SER A 45 14.78 2.31 33.04
C SER A 45 14.35 2.41 31.57
N GLU A 46 14.40 3.63 31.05
CA GLU A 46 14.28 3.87 29.61
C GLU A 46 15.66 3.78 28.95
N GLU A 47 15.76 2.96 27.90
CA GLU A 47 16.98 2.76 27.13
C GLU A 47 16.68 2.96 25.65
N GLU A 48 17.71 3.25 24.86
CA GLU A 48 17.54 3.37 23.42
C GLU A 48 17.06 2.03 22.84
N ASP A 49 15.91 2.06 22.17
CA ASP A 49 15.38 0.87 21.52
C ASP A 49 16.10 0.60 20.19
N ARG A 50 17.16 -0.20 20.26
CA ARG A 50 17.97 -0.56 19.07
C ARG A 50 17.14 -1.21 17.98
N ALA A 51 16.20 -2.10 18.31
CA ALA A 51 15.40 -2.79 17.31
C ALA A 51 14.44 -1.81 16.59
N LEU A 52 13.87 -0.85 17.32
CA LEU A 52 13.03 0.21 16.76
C LEU A 52 13.85 1.12 15.84
N ARG A 53 15.05 1.53 16.26
CA ARG A 53 15.96 2.34 15.44
C ARG A 53 16.40 1.60 14.18
N ASP A 54 16.83 0.35 14.30
CA ASP A 54 17.43 -0.39 13.19
C ASP A 54 16.37 -0.74 12.13
N HIS A 55 15.10 -0.96 12.54
CA HIS A 55 14.02 -1.30 11.62
C HIS A 55 13.22 -0.09 11.10
N LEU A 56 13.04 0.96 11.90
CA LEU A 56 12.16 2.09 11.57
C LEU A 56 12.87 3.45 11.61
N GLY A 57 14.15 3.50 11.98
CA GLY A 57 14.91 4.75 12.08
C GLY A 57 14.54 5.62 13.30
N ARG A 58 13.60 5.18 14.16
CA ARG A 58 13.14 5.96 15.32
C ARG A 58 14.14 5.84 16.47
N LYS A 59 14.76 6.97 16.83
CA LYS A 59 15.70 7.08 17.95
C LYS A 59 14.96 7.46 19.23
N GLU A 60 14.29 6.50 19.85
CA GLU A 60 13.50 6.70 21.05
C GLU A 60 14.14 6.01 22.26
N ARG A 61 14.08 6.64 23.43
CA ARG A 61 14.37 5.99 24.71
C ARG A 61 13.06 5.53 25.31
N LEU A 62 12.90 4.22 25.48
CA LEU A 62 11.65 3.61 25.92
C LEU A 62 11.93 2.57 27.00
N PRO A 63 10.95 2.26 27.86
CA PRO A 63 11.02 1.11 28.74
C PRO A 63 11.20 -0.20 27.93
N PRO A 64 11.67 -1.30 28.55
CA PRO A 64 11.99 -2.53 27.84
C PRO A 64 10.76 -3.21 27.22
N VAL A 65 11.00 -3.93 26.11
CA VAL A 65 10.09 -4.97 25.61
C VAL A 65 10.28 -6.22 26.43
N PHE A 66 9.20 -6.95 26.67
CA PHE A 66 9.24 -8.29 27.22
C PHE A 66 8.28 -9.21 26.46
N GLU A 67 8.65 -10.49 26.40
CA GLU A 67 7.79 -11.53 25.83
C GLU A 67 6.77 -12.02 26.86
N ALA A 68 5.54 -12.27 26.40
CA ALA A 68 4.48 -12.94 27.15
C ALA A 68 3.51 -13.61 26.15
N ASP A 69 2.44 -14.24 26.64
CA ASP A 69 1.42 -14.79 25.74
C ASP A 69 0.60 -13.66 25.09
N GLY A 70 0.99 -13.31 23.86
CA GLY A 70 0.39 -12.24 23.06
C GLY A 70 -1.10 -12.41 22.73
N ARG A 71 -1.69 -13.60 22.98
CA ARG A 71 -3.14 -13.83 22.91
C ARG A 71 -3.91 -13.14 24.05
N ARG A 72 -3.20 -12.75 25.12
CA ARG A 72 -3.77 -12.00 26.24
C ARG A 72 -3.77 -10.51 25.92
N ALA A 73 -4.80 -9.80 26.38
CA ALA A 73 -4.87 -8.35 26.23
C ALA A 73 -3.84 -7.61 27.11
N ARG A 74 -3.38 -8.24 28.19
CA ARG A 74 -2.43 -7.67 29.17
C ARG A 74 -1.40 -8.69 29.62
N ALA A 75 -0.21 -8.20 29.97
CA ALA A 75 0.85 -8.96 30.60
C ALA A 75 1.56 -8.13 31.68
N ARG A 76 2.11 -8.80 32.69
CA ARG A 76 2.90 -8.15 33.74
C ARG A 76 4.37 -8.11 33.31
N CYS A 77 4.98 -6.94 33.42
CA CYS A 77 6.40 -6.77 33.14
C CYS A 77 7.22 -7.60 34.15
N PRO A 78 8.21 -8.41 33.71
CA PRO A 78 9.03 -9.21 34.61
C PRO A 78 9.98 -8.36 35.47
N GLY A 79 10.35 -7.15 35.02
CA GLY A 79 11.27 -6.26 35.75
C GLY A 79 10.59 -5.48 36.89
N CYS A 80 9.40 -4.92 36.63
CA CYS A 80 8.70 -4.07 37.60
C CYS A 80 7.32 -4.58 38.05
N SER A 81 6.82 -5.71 37.55
CA SER A 81 5.47 -6.26 37.85
C SER A 81 4.28 -5.39 37.42
N SER A 82 4.51 -4.22 36.80
CA SER A 82 3.46 -3.35 36.26
C SER A 82 2.71 -4.02 35.11
N SER A 83 1.39 -3.83 35.07
CA SER A 83 0.53 -4.39 34.02
C SER A 83 0.60 -3.53 32.76
N SER A 84 0.84 -4.16 31.60
CA SER A 84 0.86 -3.49 30.30
C SER A 84 -0.17 -4.09 29.34
N ASP A 85 -0.85 -3.22 28.59
CA ASP A 85 -1.64 -3.54 27.39
C ASP A 85 -0.96 -3.08 26.09
N ARG A 86 0.26 -2.54 26.18
CA ARG A 86 1.01 -1.99 25.05
C ARG A 86 1.65 -3.12 24.26
N GLN A 87 0.88 -3.74 23.37
CA GLN A 87 1.38 -4.78 22.46
C GLN A 87 2.35 -4.19 21.43
N VAL A 88 3.45 -4.91 21.19
CA VAL A 88 4.50 -4.53 20.24
C VAL A 88 4.92 -5.71 19.37
N CYS A 89 5.50 -5.41 18.21
CA CYS A 89 6.20 -6.41 17.42
C CYS A 89 7.46 -6.85 18.17
N VAL A 90 7.66 -8.17 18.34
CA VAL A 90 8.89 -8.70 18.98
C VAL A 90 10.16 -8.55 18.14
N VAL A 91 10.03 -8.20 16.86
CA VAL A 91 11.18 -8.04 15.95
C VAL A 91 11.59 -6.57 15.84
N CYS A 92 10.66 -5.68 15.49
CA CYS A 92 10.96 -4.27 15.28
C CYS A 92 10.51 -3.36 16.43
N HIS A 93 9.92 -3.91 17.49
CA HIS A 93 9.54 -3.18 18.69
C HIS A 93 8.46 -2.09 18.52
N ALA A 94 7.96 -1.89 17.30
CA ALA A 94 6.86 -1.00 16.96
C ALA A 94 5.58 -1.37 17.70
N ARG A 95 4.86 -0.35 18.18
CA ARG A 95 3.54 -0.52 18.79
C ARG A 95 2.56 -1.09 17.77
N LEU A 96 1.98 -2.24 18.08
CA LEU A 96 0.98 -2.86 17.22
C LEU A 96 -0.39 -2.21 17.48
N PRO A 97 -1.21 -2.07 16.44
CA PRO A 97 -2.59 -1.63 16.56
C PRO A 97 -3.38 -2.45 17.60
N VAL A 98 -4.27 -1.79 18.36
CA VAL A 98 -5.14 -2.48 19.34
C VAL A 98 -5.93 -3.59 18.64
N HIS A 99 -5.96 -4.78 19.26
CA HIS A 99 -6.55 -6.01 18.71
C HIS A 99 -5.86 -6.57 17.46
N PHE A 100 -4.55 -6.30 17.27
CA PHE A 100 -3.79 -6.77 16.09
C PHE A 100 -3.97 -8.27 15.80
N GLY A 101 -3.92 -9.14 16.82
CA GLY A 101 -4.13 -10.58 16.67
C GLY A 101 -5.50 -11.00 16.12
N ARG A 102 -6.49 -10.11 16.21
CA ARG A 102 -7.87 -10.32 15.73
C ARG A 102 -8.21 -9.54 14.46
N MET A 103 -7.32 -8.67 14.00
CA MET A 103 -7.50 -7.90 12.78
C MET A 103 -6.91 -8.62 11.58
N ARG A 104 -7.55 -8.46 10.42
CA ARG A 104 -6.95 -8.86 9.15
C ARG A 104 -6.11 -7.71 8.63
N GLY A 105 -4.80 -7.80 8.79
CA GLY A 105 -3.87 -6.92 8.08
C GLY A 105 -3.89 -7.23 6.59
N ARG A 106 -3.79 -6.20 5.75
CA ARG A 106 -3.57 -6.33 4.30
C ARG A 106 -2.34 -5.52 3.93
N VAL A 107 -1.31 -6.21 3.44
CA VAL A 107 -0.12 -5.54 2.90
C VAL A 107 -0.37 -5.31 1.41
N ILE A 108 -0.47 -4.06 0.99
CA ILE A 108 -0.70 -3.71 -0.42
C ILE A 108 0.57 -3.07 -0.94
N ALA A 109 1.29 -3.81 -1.78
CA ALA A 109 2.53 -3.34 -2.36
C ALA A 109 2.27 -2.32 -3.46
N LEU A 110 3.02 -1.21 -3.46
CA LEU A 110 3.04 -0.23 -4.54
C LEU A 110 4.38 -0.30 -5.25
N VAL A 111 4.36 -0.59 -6.55
CA VAL A 111 5.54 -0.82 -7.37
C VAL A 111 5.44 0.03 -8.64
N GLY A 112 6.58 0.45 -9.20
CA GLY A 112 6.63 1.27 -10.40
C GLY A 112 7.93 2.04 -10.50
N ALA A 113 8.32 2.46 -11.70
CA ALA A 113 9.57 3.16 -11.98
C ALA A 113 9.77 4.42 -11.15
N ARG A 114 11.02 4.90 -11.18
CA ARG A 114 11.28 6.29 -10.84
C ARG A 114 10.40 7.16 -11.75
N ASP A 115 9.77 8.17 -11.16
CA ASP A 115 8.84 9.08 -11.85
C ASP A 115 7.48 8.49 -12.31
N ALA A 116 7.19 7.21 -12.05
CA ALA A 116 5.87 6.62 -12.27
C ALA A 116 4.76 7.20 -11.36
N GLY A 117 5.12 8.06 -10.42
CA GLY A 117 4.18 8.78 -9.56
C GLY A 117 3.76 8.06 -8.28
N LYS A 118 4.50 7.03 -7.81
CA LYS A 118 4.15 6.24 -6.61
C LYS A 118 3.81 7.08 -5.38
N THR A 119 4.70 8.00 -5.01
CA THR A 119 4.55 8.84 -3.82
C THR A 119 3.30 9.72 -3.93
N VAL A 120 3.11 10.37 -5.09
CA VAL A 120 1.92 11.20 -5.37
C VAL A 120 0.65 10.36 -5.39
N PHE A 121 0.66 9.21 -6.06
CA PHE A 121 -0.45 8.26 -6.11
C PHE A 121 -0.85 7.80 -4.71
N MET A 122 0.12 7.42 -3.87
CA MET A 122 -0.14 7.03 -2.48
C MET A 122 -0.75 8.18 -1.67
N THR A 123 -0.17 9.38 -1.75
CA THR A 123 -0.68 10.55 -1.03
C THR A 123 -2.12 10.85 -1.39
N VAL A 124 -2.40 10.93 -2.69
CA VAL A 124 -3.73 11.23 -3.21
C VAL A 124 -4.71 10.11 -2.88
N LEU A 125 -4.32 8.84 -3.00
CA LEU A 125 -5.15 7.70 -2.60
C LEU A 125 -5.55 7.79 -1.13
N ILE A 126 -4.60 8.03 -0.23
CA ILE A 126 -4.89 8.15 1.21
C ILE A 126 -5.76 9.37 1.48
N HIS A 127 -5.50 10.50 0.83
CA HIS A 127 -6.34 11.69 0.95
C HIS A 127 -7.78 11.41 0.50
N GLU A 128 -7.99 10.80 -0.65
CA GLU A 128 -9.32 10.42 -1.14
C GLU A 128 -10.02 9.45 -0.18
N LEU A 129 -9.29 8.47 0.37
CA LEU A 129 -9.82 7.53 1.36
C LEU A 129 -10.20 8.18 2.69
N LYS A 130 -9.48 9.23 3.12
CA LYS A 130 -9.82 10.01 4.32
C LYS A 130 -11.04 10.90 4.11
N HIS A 131 -11.30 11.33 2.87
CA HIS A 131 -12.33 12.30 2.53
C HIS A 131 -13.43 11.66 1.65
N ARG A 132 -13.42 11.95 0.35
CA ARG A 132 -14.51 11.62 -0.58
C ARG A 132 -14.87 10.14 -0.60
N VAL A 133 -13.88 9.26 -0.76
CA VAL A 133 -14.09 7.81 -0.85
C VAL A 133 -14.47 7.23 0.52
N GLY A 134 -13.88 7.73 1.60
CA GLY A 134 -14.29 7.37 2.97
C GLY A 134 -15.77 7.66 3.21
N ALA A 135 -16.22 8.87 2.88
CA ALA A 135 -17.62 9.26 2.98
C ALA A 135 -18.55 8.37 2.13
N ARG A 136 -18.18 8.13 0.87
CA ARG A 136 -18.93 7.26 -0.07
C ARG A 136 -19.13 5.85 0.48
N PHE A 137 -18.11 5.25 1.08
CA PHE A 137 -18.17 3.89 1.64
C PHE A 137 -18.56 3.83 3.11
N ARG A 138 -18.93 4.96 3.73
CA ARG A 138 -19.16 5.08 5.19
C ARG A 138 -18.02 4.47 6.01
N ALA A 139 -16.80 4.77 5.59
CA ALA A 139 -15.58 4.27 6.18
C ALA A 139 -14.73 5.42 6.73
N SER A 140 -13.95 5.13 7.77
CA SER A 140 -12.93 6.04 8.29
C SER A 140 -11.54 5.50 8.04
N VAL A 141 -10.63 6.39 7.63
CA VAL A 141 -9.21 6.08 7.45
C VAL A 141 -8.38 7.02 8.29
N GLY A 142 -7.42 6.48 9.04
CA GLY A 142 -6.50 7.28 9.84
C GLY A 142 -5.18 6.56 10.09
N GLY A 143 -4.11 7.32 10.34
CA GLY A 143 -2.81 6.76 10.71
C GLY A 143 -2.93 5.88 11.96
N SER A 144 -2.24 4.74 11.98
CA SER A 144 -2.34 3.74 13.05
C SER A 144 -1.61 4.15 14.32
N ASP A 145 -0.64 5.05 14.21
CA ASP A 145 0.10 5.68 15.30
C ASP A 145 0.32 7.19 15.03
N ASP A 146 0.81 7.91 16.04
CA ASP A 146 1.07 9.35 15.95
C ASP A 146 2.15 9.68 14.93
N HIS A 147 3.14 8.80 14.77
CA HIS A 147 4.24 8.98 13.83
C HIS A 147 3.73 8.98 12.37
N THR A 148 2.87 8.01 12.01
CA THR A 148 2.22 7.94 10.70
C THR A 148 1.33 9.17 10.48
N ARG A 149 0.55 9.59 11.50
CA ARG A 149 -0.33 10.75 11.40
C ARG A 149 0.46 12.04 11.12
N HIS A 150 1.49 12.30 11.91
CA HIS A 150 2.34 13.47 11.77
C HIS A 150 3.06 13.47 10.43
N ARG A 151 3.78 12.38 10.13
CA ARG A 151 4.59 12.28 8.91
C ARG A 151 3.76 12.36 7.64
N PHE A 152 2.60 11.71 7.59
CA PHE A 152 1.70 11.84 6.44
C PHE A 152 1.20 13.28 6.28
N GLY A 153 0.81 13.94 7.37
CA GLY A 153 0.38 15.33 7.34
C GLY A 153 1.48 16.29 6.84
N SER A 154 2.66 16.24 7.46
CA SER A 154 3.75 17.20 7.19
C SER A 154 4.48 16.94 5.88
N ASP A 155 4.76 15.69 5.54
CA ASP A 155 5.69 15.36 4.45
C ASP A 155 4.98 15.02 3.14
N TYR A 156 3.66 14.75 3.20
CA TYR A 156 2.88 14.27 2.06
C TYR A 156 1.64 15.12 1.79
N GLU A 157 0.72 15.26 2.76
CA GLU A 157 -0.58 15.89 2.53
C GLU A 157 -0.48 17.42 2.43
N ALA A 158 0.15 18.08 3.41
CA ALA A 158 0.26 19.55 3.42
C ALA A 158 1.05 20.10 2.22
N PRO A 159 2.23 19.55 1.84
CA PRO A 159 2.94 20.05 0.67
C PRO A 159 2.11 19.96 -0.62
N LEU A 160 1.31 18.89 -0.77
CA LEU A 160 0.56 18.64 -1.99
C LEU A 160 -0.75 19.44 -2.06
N TYR A 161 -1.53 19.47 -0.98
CA TYR A 161 -2.88 20.05 -0.95
C TYR A 161 -2.94 21.47 -0.36
N GLU A 162 -2.05 21.82 0.58
CA GLU A 162 -2.04 23.14 1.23
C GLU A 162 -1.04 24.08 0.54
N GLU A 163 0.17 23.60 0.24
CA GLU A 163 1.20 24.41 -0.43
C GLU A 163 1.08 24.38 -1.96
N GLY A 164 0.32 23.43 -2.52
CA GLY A 164 0.17 23.27 -3.97
C GLY A 164 1.49 22.91 -4.67
N ARG A 165 2.38 22.18 -4.01
CA ARG A 165 3.72 21.82 -4.52
C ARG A 165 3.81 20.33 -4.79
N LEU A 166 4.49 19.98 -5.88
CA LEU A 166 4.78 18.58 -6.17
C LEU A 166 5.73 18.00 -5.11
N LEU A 167 5.41 16.78 -4.68
CA LEU A 167 6.26 16.01 -3.78
C LEU A 167 7.63 15.74 -4.41
N ARG A 168 8.68 15.95 -3.63
CA ARG A 168 10.06 15.71 -4.07
C ARG A 168 10.25 14.23 -4.37
N ALA A 169 11.05 13.94 -5.39
CA ALA A 169 11.39 12.56 -5.73
C ALA A 169 12.00 11.83 -4.52
N THR A 170 11.48 10.63 -4.28
CA THR A 170 11.94 9.73 -3.21
C THR A 170 13.39 9.36 -3.41
N ARG A 171 14.29 9.95 -2.61
CA ARG A 171 15.73 9.66 -2.66
C ARG A 171 16.02 8.30 -2.03
N ARG A 172 16.95 7.54 -2.61
CA ARG A 172 17.56 6.40 -1.90
C ARG A 172 18.22 6.92 -0.64
N THR A 173 17.74 6.46 0.50
CA THR A 173 18.35 6.73 1.80
C THR A 173 18.84 5.37 2.29
N GLY A 174 20.13 5.23 2.60
CA GLY A 174 20.65 4.00 3.25
C GLY A 174 20.09 3.75 4.67
N LEU A 175 19.10 4.55 5.09
CA LEU A 175 18.37 4.42 6.34
C LEU A 175 17.11 3.60 6.14
N ALA A 176 16.75 2.80 7.14
CA ALA A 176 15.51 2.03 7.16
C ALA A 176 14.29 2.95 6.98
N ARG A 177 13.56 2.77 5.88
CA ARG A 177 12.35 3.51 5.60
C ARG A 177 11.19 2.94 6.38
N GLU A 178 10.58 3.77 7.21
CA GLU A 178 9.40 3.41 7.97
C GLU A 178 8.15 3.37 7.05
N PRO A 179 7.37 2.28 7.05
CA PRO A 179 6.08 2.25 6.36
C PRO A 179 5.05 3.20 6.99
N LEU A 180 4.17 3.75 6.16
CA LEU A 180 2.98 4.45 6.63
C LEU A 180 1.86 3.43 6.82
N VAL A 181 1.39 3.27 8.06
CA VAL A 181 0.37 2.27 8.39
C VAL A 181 -0.95 2.96 8.71
N PHE A 182 -1.97 2.74 7.89
CA PHE A 182 -3.31 3.29 8.07
C PHE A 182 -4.28 2.22 8.52
N ARG A 183 -5.27 2.62 9.31
CA ARG A 183 -6.41 1.79 9.67
C ARG A 183 -7.60 2.24 8.84
N TYR A 184 -8.12 1.33 8.02
CA TYR A 184 -9.42 1.45 7.38
C TYR A 184 -10.48 0.81 8.28
N THR A 185 -11.53 1.53 8.62
CA THR A 185 -12.67 1.03 9.37
C THR A 185 -13.93 1.22 8.54
N GLY A 186 -14.45 0.12 7.98
CA GLY A 186 -15.71 0.11 7.24
C GLY A 186 -16.84 -0.50 8.06
N LEU A 187 -18.06 -0.37 7.55
CA LEU A 187 -19.25 -1.02 8.12
C LEU A 187 -19.60 -2.26 7.31
N ARG A 188 -19.69 -3.41 7.97
CA ARG A 188 -20.22 -4.63 7.36
C ARG A 188 -21.66 -4.81 7.79
N ARG A 189 -22.57 -4.91 6.80
CA ARG A 189 -23.99 -5.18 7.06
C ARG A 189 -24.14 -6.49 7.82
N GLY A 190 -24.72 -6.40 9.01
CA GLY A 190 -25.19 -7.54 9.78
C GLY A 190 -26.69 -7.76 9.61
N LEU A 191 -27.19 -8.91 10.04
CA LEU A 191 -28.63 -9.24 10.01
C LEU A 191 -29.48 -8.29 10.88
N LEU A 192 -28.90 -7.78 11.98
CA LEU A 192 -29.58 -6.88 12.93
C LEU A 192 -28.91 -5.51 13.07
N MET A 193 -27.57 -5.46 13.00
CA MET A 193 -26.80 -4.23 13.17
C MET A 193 -25.50 -4.31 12.36
N ASP A 194 -25.11 -3.17 11.78
CA ASP A 194 -23.82 -3.03 11.12
C ASP A 194 -22.69 -3.23 12.13
N ARG A 195 -21.66 -3.98 11.73
CA ARG A 195 -20.48 -4.20 12.57
C ARG A 195 -19.26 -3.51 11.94
N PRO A 196 -18.49 -2.74 12.73
CA PRO A 196 -17.23 -2.22 12.24
C PRO A 196 -16.30 -3.38 11.93
N HIS A 197 -15.62 -3.30 10.79
CA HIS A 197 -14.52 -4.19 10.46
C HIS A 197 -13.29 -3.34 10.17
N HIS A 198 -12.16 -3.78 10.71
CA HIS A 198 -10.90 -3.05 10.61
C HIS A 198 -9.93 -3.80 9.70
N THR A 199 -9.33 -3.05 8.78
CA THR A 199 -8.26 -3.51 7.90
C THR A 199 -7.06 -2.59 8.10
N LEU A 200 -5.89 -3.17 8.36
CA LEU A 200 -4.64 -2.41 8.37
C LEU A 200 -4.09 -2.36 6.96
N LEU A 201 -3.73 -1.17 6.52
CA LEU A 201 -3.12 -0.88 5.22
C LEU A 201 -1.70 -0.40 5.50
N SER A 202 -0.71 -1.09 4.94
CA SER A 202 0.68 -0.66 5.05
C SER A 202 1.23 -0.31 3.68
N PHE A 203 1.77 0.90 3.57
CA PHE A 203 2.40 1.42 2.37
C PHE A 203 3.86 1.75 2.66
N LEU A 204 4.75 1.18 1.86
CA LEU A 204 6.17 1.53 1.87
C LEU A 204 6.50 2.34 0.62
N ASP A 205 6.78 3.63 0.82
CA ASP A 205 7.22 4.56 -0.21
C ASP A 205 8.74 4.44 -0.43
N THR A 206 9.13 3.55 -1.35
CA THR A 206 10.53 3.35 -1.76
C THR A 206 10.84 4.10 -3.05
N ALA A 207 12.12 4.38 -3.29
CA ALA A 207 12.53 4.79 -4.63
C ALA A 207 12.23 3.65 -5.61
N GLY A 208 11.82 3.98 -6.84
CA GLY A 208 11.52 2.95 -7.85
C GLY A 208 12.73 2.08 -8.17
N GLU A 209 13.93 2.63 -7.96
CA GLU A 209 15.20 1.95 -8.19
C GLU A 209 15.65 1.03 -7.04
N ASP A 210 15.03 1.09 -5.85
CA ASP A 210 15.40 0.25 -4.70
C ASP A 210 15.08 -1.24 -4.91
N LEU A 211 14.33 -1.59 -5.96
CA LEU A 211 14.05 -2.97 -6.37
C LEU A 211 15.08 -3.53 -7.37
N HIS A 212 16.01 -2.69 -7.86
CA HIS A 212 17.01 -3.10 -8.84
C HIS A 212 18.25 -3.76 -8.23
N ASP A 213 18.60 -3.42 -6.98
CA ASP A 213 19.77 -3.99 -6.29
C ASP A 213 19.39 -5.22 -5.44
N MET A 214 20.22 -6.27 -5.52
CA MET A 214 20.11 -7.45 -4.64
C MET A 214 20.32 -7.11 -3.15
N ASP A 215 20.95 -5.97 -2.87
CA ASP A 215 21.11 -5.38 -1.54
C ASP A 215 19.91 -4.51 -1.12
N SER A 216 18.75 -4.67 -1.77
CA SER A 216 17.51 -4.03 -1.31
C SER A 216 17.32 -4.30 0.17
N VAL A 217 17.06 -3.25 0.96
CA VAL A 217 16.85 -3.36 2.40
C VAL A 217 15.91 -4.53 2.66
N GLU A 218 16.32 -5.51 3.47
CA GLU A 218 15.57 -6.73 3.82
C GLU A 218 14.06 -6.47 4.05
N THR A 219 13.71 -5.32 4.61
CA THR A 219 12.33 -4.84 4.77
C THR A 219 11.54 -4.74 3.45
N ASN A 220 12.12 -4.26 2.35
CA ASN A 220 11.49 -4.19 1.02
C ASN A 220 11.18 -5.58 0.46
N LEU A 221 12.12 -6.52 0.62
CA LEU A 221 11.92 -7.91 0.20
C LEU A 221 10.80 -8.56 1.02
N ARG A 222 10.79 -8.34 2.34
CA ARG A 222 9.70 -8.82 3.20
C ARG A 222 8.36 -8.16 2.87
N TYR A 223 8.35 -6.88 2.51
CA TYR A 223 7.15 -6.16 2.09
C TYR A 223 6.52 -6.80 0.85
N LEU A 224 7.29 -6.96 -0.23
CA LEU A 224 6.81 -7.57 -1.47
C LEU A 224 6.45 -9.05 -1.28
N ARG A 225 7.30 -9.82 -0.57
CA ARG A 225 7.06 -11.23 -0.30
C ARG A 225 5.75 -11.43 0.46
N ASN A 226 5.45 -10.59 1.44
CA ASN A 226 4.24 -10.72 2.26
C ASN A 226 3.04 -9.90 1.75
N ALA A 227 3.11 -9.33 0.55
CA ALA A 227 2.00 -8.59 -0.04
C ALA A 227 0.77 -9.48 -0.24
N ASP A 228 -0.40 -8.97 0.13
CA ASP A 228 -1.72 -9.55 -0.13
C ASP A 228 -2.30 -9.06 -1.46
N GLY A 229 -1.80 -7.94 -1.98
CA GLY A 229 -2.13 -7.39 -3.29
C GLY A 229 -1.02 -6.47 -3.79
N VAL A 230 -0.93 -6.25 -5.10
CA VAL A 230 0.10 -5.39 -5.72
C VAL A 230 -0.55 -4.38 -6.66
N ILE A 231 -0.17 -3.11 -6.51
CA ILE A 231 -0.41 -2.03 -7.49
C ILE A 231 0.89 -1.79 -8.24
N VAL A 232 0.85 -1.92 -9.55
CA VAL A 232 1.96 -1.60 -10.46
C VAL A 232 1.61 -0.33 -11.21
N LEU A 233 2.36 0.73 -10.99
CA LEU A 233 2.23 1.98 -11.73
C LEU A 233 3.18 1.97 -12.94
N LEU A 234 2.60 2.18 -14.11
CA LEU A 234 3.29 2.37 -15.36
C LEU A 234 3.08 3.81 -15.81
N ASP A 235 4.16 4.52 -16.12
CA ASP A 235 4.06 5.83 -16.76
C ASP A 235 3.86 5.61 -18.27
N PRO A 236 2.69 5.96 -18.83
CA PRO A 236 2.46 5.76 -20.25
C PRO A 236 3.42 6.61 -21.11
N LEU A 237 3.99 7.72 -20.60
CA LEU A 237 4.96 8.54 -21.33
C LEU A 237 6.35 7.86 -21.50
N GLN A 238 6.58 6.74 -20.80
CA GLN A 238 7.72 5.85 -21.03
C GLN A 238 7.51 4.92 -22.24
N MET A 239 6.26 4.76 -22.71
CA MET A 239 5.92 3.95 -23.87
C MET A 239 6.09 4.78 -25.14
N LYS A 240 6.98 4.35 -26.03
CA LYS A 240 7.31 5.11 -27.25
C LYS A 240 6.09 5.42 -28.10
N GLY A 241 5.13 4.49 -28.20
CA GLY A 241 3.91 4.68 -28.98
C GLY A 241 2.90 5.64 -28.36
N ALA A 242 2.99 5.95 -27.07
CA ALA A 242 2.09 6.90 -26.39
C ALA A 242 2.58 8.35 -26.45
N ARG A 243 3.90 8.56 -26.58
CA ARG A 243 4.50 9.91 -26.54
C ARG A 243 3.94 10.90 -27.57
N PRO A 244 3.62 10.51 -28.83
CA PRO A 244 3.03 11.42 -29.80
C PRO A 244 1.63 11.92 -29.41
N SER A 245 0.92 11.15 -28.59
CA SER A 245 -0.43 11.44 -28.10
C SER A 245 -0.45 12.36 -26.87
N ALA A 246 0.73 12.78 -26.38
CA ALA A 246 0.83 13.63 -25.20
C ALA A 246 0.29 15.04 -25.48
N ALA A 247 -0.51 15.56 -24.54
CA ALA A 247 -1.04 16.91 -24.63
C ALA A 247 0.09 17.96 -24.76
N PRO A 248 -0.12 19.06 -25.49
CA PRO A 248 0.87 20.14 -25.58
C PRO A 248 1.30 20.64 -24.19
N GLY A 249 2.60 20.85 -24.00
CA GLY A 249 3.15 21.28 -22.70
C GLY A 249 3.35 20.15 -21.68
N THR A 250 2.97 18.90 -22.00
CA THR A 250 3.25 17.75 -21.13
C THR A 250 4.76 17.61 -20.91
N ARG A 251 5.17 17.58 -19.65
CA ARG A 251 6.56 17.32 -19.28
C ARG A 251 6.95 15.89 -19.62
N MET A 252 7.77 15.72 -20.64
CA MET A 252 8.20 14.40 -21.09
C MET A 252 9.31 13.84 -20.20
N PRO A 253 9.15 12.64 -19.60
CA PRO A 253 10.24 12.01 -18.89
C PRO A 253 11.30 11.53 -19.88
N ALA A 254 12.56 11.51 -19.42
CA ALA A 254 13.61 10.80 -20.11
C ALA A 254 13.23 9.32 -20.22
N LEU A 255 13.46 8.72 -21.39
CA LEU A 255 13.19 7.30 -21.57
C LEU A 255 14.05 6.48 -20.61
N GLU A 256 13.44 5.49 -19.97
CA GLU A 256 14.12 4.57 -19.09
C GLU A 256 15.31 3.89 -19.79
N SER A 257 16.42 3.78 -19.06
CA SER A 257 17.54 2.94 -19.48
C SER A 257 17.06 1.49 -19.64
N PRO A 258 17.60 0.71 -20.59
CA PRO A 258 17.27 -0.72 -20.73
C PRO A 258 17.46 -1.55 -19.46
N ARG A 259 18.24 -1.07 -18.48
CA ARG A 259 18.48 -1.73 -17.18
C ARG A 259 17.40 -1.47 -16.12
N ASN A 260 16.57 -0.43 -16.31
CA ASN A 260 15.61 0.07 -15.33
C ASN A 260 14.18 0.15 -15.92
N ARG A 261 13.81 -0.80 -16.80
CA ARG A 261 12.48 -0.73 -17.42
C ARG A 261 11.40 -1.04 -16.40
N SER A 262 10.28 -0.33 -16.47
CA SER A 262 9.08 -0.60 -15.68
C SER A 262 8.62 -2.08 -15.78
N PHE A 263 8.84 -2.71 -16.94
CA PHE A 263 8.59 -4.14 -17.15
C PHE A 263 9.47 -5.05 -16.28
N ASP A 264 10.75 -4.72 -16.10
CA ASP A 264 11.69 -5.54 -15.31
C ASP A 264 11.26 -5.62 -13.85
N MET A 265 10.63 -4.56 -13.34
CA MET A 265 10.08 -4.57 -11.98
C MET A 265 8.87 -5.47 -11.83
N LEU A 266 7.98 -5.50 -12.82
CA LEU A 266 6.87 -6.46 -12.83
C LEU A 266 7.42 -7.89 -12.82
N GLY A 267 8.46 -8.18 -13.61
CA GLY A 267 9.17 -9.46 -13.59
C GLY A 267 9.71 -9.81 -12.20
N ARG A 268 10.45 -8.90 -11.55
CA ARG A 268 11.02 -9.12 -10.21
C ARG A 268 9.96 -9.35 -9.14
N VAL A 269 8.87 -8.57 -9.16
CA VAL A 269 7.74 -8.80 -8.23
C VAL A 269 7.14 -10.17 -8.47
N THR A 270 6.97 -10.56 -9.73
CA THR A 270 6.48 -11.87 -10.12
C THR A 270 7.38 -12.96 -9.54
N ASP A 271 8.69 -12.87 -9.71
CA ASP A 271 9.66 -13.83 -9.16
C ASP A 271 9.58 -13.94 -7.64
N LEU A 272 9.45 -12.82 -6.93
CA LEU A 272 9.32 -12.79 -5.47
C LEU A 272 8.02 -13.46 -4.99
N LEU A 273 6.90 -13.21 -5.69
CA LEU A 273 5.61 -13.82 -5.39
C LEU A 273 5.54 -15.30 -5.75
N MET A 274 6.21 -15.71 -6.83
CA MET A 274 6.36 -17.12 -7.20
C MET A 274 7.21 -17.87 -6.18
N LYS A 275 8.34 -17.31 -5.73
CA LYS A 275 9.17 -17.90 -4.66
C LYS A 275 8.43 -18.10 -3.33
N ARG A 276 7.37 -17.31 -3.06
CA ARG A 276 6.48 -17.51 -1.90
C ARG A 276 5.50 -18.67 -2.11
N SER A 277 5.11 -18.93 -3.35
CA SER A 277 4.08 -19.92 -3.65
C SER A 277 4.73 -21.30 -3.75
N ASP A 278 4.44 -22.20 -2.81
CA ASP A 278 4.93 -23.60 -2.85
C ASP A 278 4.45 -24.39 -4.10
N HIS A 279 3.65 -23.76 -4.97
CA HIS A 279 3.11 -24.33 -6.20
C HIS A 279 3.93 -23.86 -7.40
N VAL A 280 4.94 -24.64 -7.78
CA VAL A 280 5.81 -24.42 -8.96
C VAL A 280 5.03 -24.39 -10.29
N ARG A 281 3.78 -24.87 -10.31
CA ARG A 281 2.97 -25.05 -11.54
C ARG A 281 1.69 -24.19 -11.60
N GLY A 282 1.50 -23.25 -10.68
CA GLY A 282 0.28 -22.43 -10.58
C GLY A 282 0.51 -20.95 -10.89
N ARG A 283 -0.53 -20.27 -11.38
CA ARG A 283 -0.55 -18.80 -11.43
C ARG A 283 -0.60 -18.20 -10.02
N ILE A 284 0.03 -17.04 -9.85
CA ILE A 284 0.02 -16.24 -8.64
C ILE A 284 -1.42 -15.86 -8.31
N ARG A 285 -1.87 -16.17 -7.08
CA ARG A 285 -3.22 -15.84 -6.59
C ARG A 285 -3.32 -14.43 -6.01
N THR A 286 -2.19 -13.82 -5.65
CA THR A 286 -2.13 -12.43 -5.20
C THR A 286 -2.68 -11.53 -6.31
N PRO A 287 -3.76 -10.76 -6.09
CA PRO A 287 -4.31 -9.87 -7.09
C PRO A 287 -3.31 -8.77 -7.46
N VAL A 288 -3.21 -8.48 -8.76
CA VAL A 288 -2.37 -7.40 -9.29
C VAL A 288 -3.21 -6.37 -10.07
N ALA A 289 -3.10 -5.10 -9.66
CA ALA A 289 -3.64 -3.97 -10.40
C ALA A 289 -2.51 -3.33 -11.20
N VAL A 290 -2.62 -3.28 -12.53
CA VAL A 290 -1.66 -2.54 -13.37
C VAL A 290 -2.31 -1.24 -13.81
N CYS A 291 -1.69 -0.13 -13.47
CA CYS A 291 -2.25 1.20 -13.61
C CYS A 291 -1.38 2.06 -14.53
N LEU A 292 -1.97 2.60 -15.59
CA LEU A 292 -1.39 3.73 -16.32
C LEU A 292 -1.60 4.99 -15.47
N SER A 293 -0.53 5.51 -14.87
CA SER A 293 -0.64 6.46 -13.74
C SER A 293 -0.83 7.93 -14.10
N LYS A 294 -0.64 8.28 -15.38
CA LYS A 294 -0.69 9.65 -15.92
C LYS A 294 -1.58 9.71 -17.16
N ILE A 295 -2.77 9.09 -17.07
CA ILE A 295 -3.67 9.03 -18.23
C ILE A 295 -4.16 10.42 -18.67
N ASP A 296 -4.18 11.38 -17.75
CA ASP A 296 -4.50 12.80 -17.99
C ASP A 296 -3.68 13.40 -19.13
N ALA A 297 -2.38 13.11 -19.18
CA ALA A 297 -1.48 13.60 -20.22
C ALA A 297 -1.85 13.12 -21.64
N LEU A 298 -2.69 12.09 -21.75
CA LEU A 298 -3.04 11.43 -23.02
C LEU A 298 -4.53 11.52 -23.34
N ARG A 299 -5.36 12.14 -22.48
CA ARG A 299 -6.83 12.15 -22.64
C ARG A 299 -7.29 12.76 -23.95
N GLY A 300 -6.58 13.77 -24.46
CA GLY A 300 -6.96 14.46 -25.69
C GLY A 300 -6.90 13.60 -26.96
N ASP A 301 -6.14 12.51 -26.94
CA ASP A 301 -5.97 11.58 -28.08
C ASP A 301 -6.81 10.30 -27.93
N LEU A 302 -7.56 10.15 -26.82
CA LEU A 302 -8.44 9.00 -26.63
C LEU A 302 -9.77 9.23 -27.34
N ASP A 303 -10.33 8.15 -27.89
CA ASP A 303 -11.64 8.15 -28.55
C ASP A 303 -12.73 8.72 -27.62
N GLU A 304 -13.63 9.58 -28.12
CA GLU A 304 -14.62 10.27 -27.27
C GLU A 304 -15.48 9.30 -26.43
N GLY A 305 -15.87 8.16 -27.00
CA GLY A 305 -16.68 7.12 -26.37
C GLY A 305 -15.91 6.19 -25.41
N THR A 306 -14.63 6.45 -25.15
CA THR A 306 -13.80 5.61 -24.29
C THR A 306 -14.34 5.51 -22.85
N PRO A 307 -14.29 4.34 -22.20
CA PRO A 307 -14.60 4.21 -20.78
C PRO A 307 -13.75 5.12 -19.86
N LEU A 308 -12.56 5.52 -20.33
CA LEU A 308 -11.66 6.45 -19.63
C LEU A 308 -12.14 7.92 -19.67
N HIS A 309 -13.23 8.22 -20.37
CA HIS A 309 -13.89 9.53 -20.30
C HIS A 309 -15.07 9.55 -19.33
N ARG A 310 -15.58 8.37 -18.96
CA ARG A 310 -16.69 8.27 -18.00
C ARG A 310 -16.25 8.81 -16.64
N PRO A 311 -17.17 9.50 -15.92
CA PRO A 311 -16.93 9.87 -14.54
C PRO A 311 -16.74 8.61 -13.69
N GLN A 312 -15.96 8.73 -12.62
CA GLN A 312 -15.83 7.65 -11.65
C GLN A 312 -17.21 7.36 -11.03
N PRO A 313 -17.65 6.08 -10.97
CA PRO A 313 -18.89 5.71 -10.30
C PRO A 313 -18.90 6.24 -8.87
N ASP A 314 -20.04 6.70 -8.35
CA ASP A 314 -20.17 7.25 -6.98
C ASP A 314 -20.98 6.35 -6.03
N ALA A 315 -21.40 5.18 -6.52
CA ALA A 315 -22.21 4.25 -5.73
C ALA A 315 -21.43 3.62 -4.57
N PRO A 316 -22.03 3.25 -3.42
CA PRO A 316 -21.31 2.75 -2.23
C PRO A 316 -20.83 1.28 -2.36
N TYR A 317 -20.45 0.88 -3.58
CA TYR A 317 -19.85 -0.39 -3.95
C TYR A 317 -18.83 -0.16 -5.06
N PHE A 318 -17.96 -1.15 -5.25
CA PHE A 318 -17.08 -1.23 -6.40
C PHE A 318 -17.86 -1.68 -7.64
N ASP A 319 -17.88 -0.86 -8.69
CA ASP A 319 -18.56 -1.16 -9.94
C ASP A 319 -17.66 -2.04 -10.83
N ALA A 320 -17.97 -3.34 -10.87
CA ALA A 320 -17.16 -4.30 -11.59
C ALA A 320 -17.43 -4.30 -13.10
N SER A 321 -18.59 -3.78 -13.53
CA SER A 321 -18.96 -3.62 -14.95
C SER A 321 -18.12 -2.51 -15.58
N ASP A 322 -18.13 -1.33 -14.97
CA ASP A 322 -17.29 -0.19 -15.37
C ASP A 322 -15.78 -0.53 -15.30
N SER A 323 -15.35 -1.27 -14.28
CA SER A 323 -13.97 -1.74 -14.18
C SER A 323 -13.58 -2.72 -15.32
N GLN A 324 -14.51 -3.50 -15.86
CA GLN A 324 -14.26 -4.40 -16.99
C GLN A 324 -14.08 -3.63 -18.30
N ASP A 325 -14.91 -2.62 -18.52
CA ASP A 325 -14.78 -1.73 -19.66
C ASP A 325 -13.45 -0.97 -19.64
N VAL A 326 -13.08 -0.39 -18.49
CA VAL A 326 -11.79 0.28 -18.31
C VAL A 326 -10.63 -0.70 -18.52
N HIS A 327 -10.75 -1.93 -18.03
CA HIS A 327 -9.71 -2.95 -18.23
C HIS A 327 -9.47 -3.27 -19.70
N ALA A 328 -10.54 -3.50 -20.47
CA ALA A 328 -10.44 -3.77 -21.90
C ALA A 328 -9.82 -2.59 -22.66
N GLN A 329 -10.23 -1.36 -22.31
CA GLN A 329 -9.66 -0.14 -22.90
C GLN A 329 -8.17 -0.01 -22.63
N VAL A 330 -7.74 -0.19 -21.38
CA VAL A 330 -6.32 -0.08 -21.01
C VAL A 330 -5.50 -1.19 -21.65
N GLN A 331 -6.05 -2.40 -21.75
CA GLN A 331 -5.42 -3.49 -22.49
C GLN A 331 -5.16 -3.07 -23.94
N GLN A 332 -6.16 -2.54 -24.64
CA GLN A 332 -5.99 -2.05 -26.01
C GLN A 332 -4.91 -0.96 -26.11
N LEU A 333 -4.85 -0.03 -25.16
CA LEU A 333 -3.83 1.04 -25.14
C LEU A 333 -2.42 0.47 -24.94
N LEU A 334 -2.23 -0.53 -24.06
CA LEU A 334 -0.94 -1.20 -23.90
C LEU A 334 -0.47 -1.81 -25.23
N HIS A 335 -1.35 -2.48 -25.96
CA HIS A 335 -1.02 -3.03 -27.29
C HIS A 335 -0.70 -1.92 -28.29
N ARG A 336 -1.54 -0.88 -28.36
CA ARG A 336 -1.38 0.27 -29.28
C ARG A 336 -0.04 1.00 -29.04
N TRP A 337 0.38 1.14 -27.80
CA TRP A 337 1.58 1.90 -27.43
C TRP A 337 2.87 1.06 -27.38
N GLY A 338 2.79 -0.22 -27.78
CA GLY A 338 3.95 -1.10 -27.88
C GLY A 338 4.39 -1.72 -26.55
N ALA A 339 3.46 -1.87 -25.60
CA ALA A 339 3.63 -2.51 -24.30
C ALA A 339 2.80 -3.80 -24.15
N ALA A 340 2.59 -4.52 -25.26
CA ALA A 340 1.86 -5.79 -25.28
C ALA A 340 2.52 -6.90 -24.44
N ASP A 341 3.84 -6.80 -24.24
CA ASP A 341 4.64 -7.67 -23.37
C ASP A 341 4.16 -7.63 -21.91
N VAL A 342 3.75 -6.46 -21.41
CA VAL A 342 3.12 -6.30 -20.09
C VAL A 342 1.87 -7.18 -19.98
N ASP A 343 0.97 -7.12 -20.96
CA ASP A 343 -0.27 -7.89 -20.97
C ASP A 343 0.00 -9.40 -21.01
N VAL A 344 0.89 -9.82 -21.92
CA VAL A 344 1.32 -11.23 -22.04
C VAL A 344 1.90 -11.73 -20.73
N HIS A 345 2.78 -10.96 -20.09
CA HIS A 345 3.39 -11.33 -18.81
C HIS A 345 2.36 -11.50 -17.70
N VAL A 346 1.46 -10.53 -17.55
CA VAL A 346 0.42 -10.55 -16.51
C VAL A 346 -0.51 -11.76 -16.68
N ARG A 347 -1.02 -11.98 -17.90
CA ARG A 347 -1.93 -13.10 -18.20
C ARG A 347 -1.28 -14.47 -18.00
N THR A 348 0.04 -14.56 -18.21
CA THR A 348 0.80 -15.80 -18.02
C THR A 348 0.95 -16.13 -16.54
N HIS A 349 1.28 -15.15 -15.71
CA HIS A 349 1.70 -15.39 -14.32
C HIS A 349 0.61 -15.19 -13.28
N TYR A 350 -0.41 -14.36 -13.51
CA TYR A 350 -1.38 -13.96 -12.50
C TYR A 350 -2.76 -14.55 -12.76
N ALA A 351 -3.37 -15.11 -11.73
CA ALA A 351 -4.73 -15.64 -11.79
C ALA A 351 -5.78 -14.53 -11.72
N ASN A 352 -5.44 -13.42 -11.08
CA ASN A 352 -6.33 -12.31 -10.85
C ASN A 352 -5.61 -10.99 -11.12
N ALA A 353 -5.98 -10.33 -12.22
CA ALA A 353 -5.36 -9.10 -12.64
C ALA A 353 -6.42 -8.13 -13.19
N ARG A 354 -6.19 -6.84 -12.98
CA ARG A 354 -7.06 -5.78 -13.50
C ARG A 354 -6.23 -4.60 -13.98
N TYR A 355 -6.70 -3.96 -15.06
CA TYR A 355 -6.03 -2.80 -15.65
C TYR A 355 -6.82 -1.53 -15.40
N PHE A 356 -6.11 -0.45 -15.10
CA PHE A 356 -6.70 0.84 -14.76
C PHE A 356 -5.96 1.98 -15.46
N GLY A 357 -6.72 3.01 -15.85
CA GLY A 357 -6.17 4.31 -16.19
C GLY A 357 -6.49 5.27 -15.05
N VAL A 358 -5.46 5.85 -14.44
CA VAL A 358 -5.60 6.77 -13.30
C VAL A 358 -4.81 8.03 -13.54
N SER A 359 -5.20 9.10 -12.87
CA SER A 359 -4.39 10.29 -12.70
C SER A 359 -4.48 10.76 -11.26
N ALA A 360 -3.35 10.89 -10.59
CA ALA A 360 -3.32 11.37 -9.20
C ALA A 360 -3.51 12.89 -9.14
N LEU A 361 -2.87 13.64 -10.04
CA LEU A 361 -2.91 15.11 -10.04
C LEU A 361 -4.05 15.67 -10.90
N GLY A 362 -4.46 14.94 -11.94
CA GLY A 362 -5.44 15.40 -12.93
C GLY A 362 -4.87 16.31 -14.00
N ASP A 363 -3.68 16.87 -13.79
CA ASP A 363 -2.96 17.72 -14.73
C ASP A 363 -1.45 17.68 -14.44
N SER A 364 -0.65 18.09 -15.42
CA SER A 364 0.80 18.19 -15.26
C SER A 364 1.18 19.40 -14.38
N PRO A 365 2.15 19.24 -13.45
CA PRO A 365 2.72 20.38 -12.74
C PRO A 365 3.47 21.31 -13.71
N ASP A 366 3.57 22.60 -13.35
CA ASP A 366 4.35 23.57 -14.13
C ASP A 366 5.88 23.37 -13.97
N GLU A 367 6.67 24.22 -14.62
CA GLU A 367 8.14 24.15 -14.60
C GLU A 367 8.74 24.30 -13.19
N ASP A 368 8.06 25.05 -12.31
CA ASP A 368 8.43 25.26 -10.91
C ASP A 368 7.92 24.14 -9.99
N ASN A 369 7.26 23.13 -10.56
CA ASN A 369 6.57 22.04 -9.87
C ASN A 369 5.42 22.51 -8.96
N VAL A 370 4.71 23.55 -9.39
CA VAL A 370 3.52 24.10 -8.73
C VAL A 370 2.26 23.56 -9.41
N LEU A 371 1.27 23.20 -8.59
CA LEU A 371 -0.04 22.67 -8.99
C LEU A 371 -1.07 23.79 -9.07
N ARG A 372 -0.99 24.65 -10.09
CA ARG A 372 -1.85 25.84 -10.21
C ARG A 372 -3.35 25.52 -10.27
N GLY A 373 -3.70 24.39 -10.86
CA GLY A 373 -5.08 23.90 -10.94
C GLY A 373 -5.58 23.17 -9.69
N GLY A 374 -4.74 23.03 -8.66
CA GLY A 374 -4.96 22.12 -7.55
C GLY A 374 -4.91 20.65 -7.96
N VAL A 375 -5.07 19.77 -6.98
CA VAL A 375 -5.11 18.31 -7.19
C VAL A 375 -6.53 17.91 -7.61
N ARG A 376 -6.68 17.31 -8.80
CA ARG A 376 -7.96 16.84 -9.36
C ARG A 376 -7.89 15.36 -9.73
N PRO A 377 -7.97 14.44 -8.76
CA PRO A 377 -7.74 13.02 -9.01
C PRO A 377 -8.78 12.44 -9.96
N TYR A 378 -8.31 11.57 -10.87
CA TYR A 378 -9.15 10.76 -11.74
C TYR A 378 -8.94 9.28 -11.43
N ARG A 379 -10.00 8.62 -10.93
CA ARG A 379 -10.04 7.16 -10.68
C ARG A 379 -8.91 6.59 -9.80
N VAL A 380 -8.21 7.43 -9.04
CA VAL A 380 -7.06 7.05 -8.22
C VAL A 380 -7.38 5.95 -7.20
N ALA A 381 -8.62 5.90 -6.72
CA ALA A 381 -9.08 4.92 -5.75
C ALA A 381 -9.53 3.59 -6.39
N ASP A 382 -9.82 3.54 -7.70
CA ASP A 382 -10.37 2.35 -8.35
C ASP A 382 -9.49 1.11 -8.21
N PRO A 383 -8.15 1.17 -8.43
CA PRO A 383 -7.26 0.01 -8.22
C PRO A 383 -7.33 -0.55 -6.80
N PHE A 384 -7.47 0.36 -5.84
CA PHE A 384 -7.51 0.01 -4.43
C PHE A 384 -8.86 -0.56 -4.00
N LEU A 385 -9.96 0.05 -4.45
CA LEU A 385 -11.32 -0.43 -4.22
C LEU A 385 -11.55 -1.80 -4.86
N TRP A 386 -10.98 -2.04 -6.04
CA TRP A 386 -10.97 -3.37 -6.65
C TRP A 386 -10.27 -4.40 -5.74
N MET A 387 -9.05 -4.13 -5.28
CA MET A 387 -8.38 -5.07 -4.38
C MET A 387 -9.14 -5.29 -3.07
N LEU A 388 -9.72 -4.23 -2.49
CA LEU A 388 -10.56 -4.38 -1.30
C LEU A 388 -11.80 -5.24 -1.56
N SER A 389 -12.38 -5.20 -2.77
CA SER A 389 -13.51 -6.06 -3.12
C SER A 389 -13.07 -7.52 -3.29
N GLU A 390 -11.91 -7.76 -3.91
CA GLU A 390 -11.28 -9.10 -3.96
C GLU A 390 -11.00 -9.67 -2.55
N PHE A 391 -10.70 -8.81 -1.58
CA PHE A 391 -10.53 -9.20 -0.18
C PHE A 391 -11.83 -9.33 0.62
N GLY A 392 -12.98 -8.98 0.03
CA GLY A 392 -14.29 -8.94 0.68
C GLY A 392 -14.42 -7.85 1.74
N VAL A 393 -13.64 -6.78 1.63
CA VAL A 393 -13.65 -5.61 2.54
C VAL A 393 -14.71 -4.60 2.10
N VAL A 394 -14.84 -4.36 0.79
CA VAL A 394 -15.90 -3.52 0.22
C VAL A 394 -16.83 -4.36 -0.67
N PRO A 395 -18.13 -4.01 -0.79
CA PRO A 395 -19.04 -4.71 -1.70
C PRO A 395 -18.67 -4.41 -3.16
N ALA A 396 -18.94 -5.37 -4.05
CA ALA A 396 -18.88 -5.19 -5.50
C ALA A 396 -20.24 -5.52 -6.13
N ALA A 397 -20.58 -4.84 -7.22
CA ALA A 397 -21.77 -5.12 -8.01
C ALA A 397 -21.44 -5.14 -9.51
N ASN A 398 -22.12 -6.02 -10.23
CA ASN A 398 -22.18 -6.03 -11.69
C ASN A 398 -23.55 -5.46 -12.05
N LEU A 399 -23.59 -4.22 -12.55
CA LEU A 399 -24.81 -3.60 -13.06
C LEU A 399 -24.75 -3.48 -14.58
#